data_AF-A0A6C0LZP5-F1
#
_entry.id   AF-A0A6C0LZP5-F1
#
_cell.length_a   1.000
_cell.length_b   1.000
_cell.length_c   1.000
_cell.angle_alpha   90.00
_cell.angle_beta   90.00
_cell.angle_gamma   90.00
#
_symmetry.space_group_name_H-M   'P 1'
#
loop_
_entity.id
_entity.type
_entity.pdbx_description
1 polymer ?
#
loop_
_entity_poly.entity_id
_entity_poly.type
_entity_poly.pdbx_seq_one_letter_code
_entity_poly.pdbx_strand_id
1 'polypeptide(L)' 'MEIEYKGIIYTIHQNKYESNDTFYERMWAVVKQEPVSEKDYEKAVYNSNLWSNYKHLGCSYSLDITNIVKELDKKIYTQ' A
#
# COMPACT_ATOMS: atom_id res chain seq x y z
N MET A 1 -5.69 6.57 10.67
CA MET A 1 -6.93 6.85 9.91
C MET A 1 -7.60 5.52 9.64
N GLU A 2 -8.93 5.51 9.70
CA GLU A 2 -9.73 4.32 9.41
C GLU A 2 -10.26 4.40 7.97
N ILE A 3 -10.24 3.27 7.28
CA ILE A 3 -10.85 3.10 5.96
C ILE A 3 -11.62 1.79 5.95
N GLU A 4 -12.86 1.85 5.45
CA GLU A 4 -13.67 0.65 5.23
C GLU A 4 -13.56 0.22 3.77
N TYR A 5 -13.27 -1.06 3.55
CA TYR A 5 -13.27 -1.66 2.23
C TYR A 5 -13.81 -3.08 2.31
N LYS A 6 -14.82 -3.40 1.48
CA LYS A 6 -15.50 -4.71 1.46
C LYS A 6 -15.97 -5.19 2.84
N GLY A 7 -16.45 -4.27 3.68
CA GLY A 7 -16.95 -4.57 5.03
C GLY A 7 -15.86 -4.86 6.07
N ILE A 8 -14.58 -4.61 5.75
CA ILE A 8 -13.46 -4.69 6.69
C ILE A 8 -12.96 -3.28 6.98
N ILE A 9 -12.77 -2.96 8.26
CA ILE A 9 -12.20 -1.70 8.72
C ILE A 9 -10.70 -1.87 8.94
N TYR A 10 -9.91 -1.03 8.27
CA TYR A 10 -8.45 -1.02 8.38
C TYR A 10 -7.99 0.25 9.10
N THR A 11 -7.08 0.10 10.08
CA THR A 11 -6.47 1.22 10.80
C THR A 11 -5.04 1.44 10.33
N ILE A 12 -4.85 2.45 9.47
CA ILE A 12 -3.56 2.74 8.83
C ILE A 12 -2.98 4.02 9.43
N HIS A 13 -1.71 3.98 9.81
CA HIS A 13 -0.99 5.12 10.37
C HIS A 13 -0.15 5.83 9.30
N GLN A 14 -0.19 7.15 9.31
CA GLN A 14 0.63 8.00 8.43
C GLN A 14 2.08 7.99 8.90
N ASN A 15 3.01 7.91 7.94
CA ASN A 15 4.43 8.01 8.26
C ASN A 15 4.79 9.48 8.56
N LYS A 16 5.76 9.72 9.45
CA LYS A 16 6.11 11.08 9.94
C LYS A 16 6.37 12.13 8.84
N TYR A 17 6.92 11.71 7.71
CA TYR A 17 7.30 12.60 6.60
C TYR A 17 6.48 12.37 5.33
N GLU A 18 5.39 11.61 5.44
CA GLU A 18 4.51 11.33 4.33
C GLU A 18 3.47 12.45 4.17
N SER A 19 3.33 12.96 2.95
CA SER A 19 2.29 13.94 2.63
C SER A 19 0.89 13.32 2.77
N ASN A 20 -0.13 14.14 2.99
CA ASN A 20 -1.50 13.62 3.08
C ASN A 20 -1.94 12.91 1.80
N ASP A 21 -1.59 13.46 0.62
CA ASP A 21 -1.95 12.87 -0.66
C ASP A 21 -1.31 11.49 -0.85
N THR A 22 0.00 11.38 -0.57
CA THR A 22 0.73 10.11 -0.58
C THR A 22 0.14 9.13 0.43
N PHE A 23 -0.24 9.61 1.61
CA PHE A 23 -0.86 8.79 2.64
C PHE A 23 -2.20 8.19 2.19
N TYR A 24 -3.09 9.01 1.61
CA TYR A 24 -4.37 8.53 1.08
C TYR A 24 -4.19 7.49 -0.02
N GLU A 25 -3.25 7.73 -0.94
CA GLU A 25 -2.92 6.76 -1.98
C GLU A 25 -2.39 5.44 -1.38
N ARG A 26 -1.51 5.53 -0.38
CA ARG A 26 -0.98 4.35 0.31
C ARG A 26 -2.06 3.60 1.08
N MET A 27 -3.04 4.29 1.66
CA MET A 27 -4.18 3.64 2.31
C MET A 27 -4.93 2.75 1.33
N TRP A 28 -5.21 3.25 0.12
CA TRP A 28 -5.80 2.45 -0.94
C TRP A 28 -4.92 1.27 -1.36
N ALA A 29 -3.61 1.48 -1.44
CA ALA A 29 -2.65 0.40 -1.72
C ALA A 29 -2.68 -0.72 -0.68
N VAL A 30 -2.96 -0.43 0.59
CA VAL A 30 -3.13 -1.47 1.63
C VAL A 30 -4.41 -2.24 1.41
N VAL A 31 -5.57 -1.56 1.31
CA VAL A 31 -6.87 -2.26 1.30
C VAL A 31 -7.13 -3.03 0.00
N LYS A 32 -6.58 -2.55 -1.13
CA LYS A 32 -6.69 -3.23 -2.44
C LYS A 32 -5.88 -4.54 -2.53
N GLN A 33 -5.03 -4.82 -1.54
CA GLN A 33 -4.41 -6.13 -1.40
C GLN A 33 -5.32 -7.17 -0.75
N GLU A 34 -6.47 -6.74 -0.20
CA GLU A 34 -7.50 -7.59 0.40
C GLU A 34 -6.95 -8.56 1.46
N PRO A 35 -6.17 -8.06 2.46
CA PRO A 35 -5.65 -8.92 3.49
C PRO A 35 -6.79 -9.47 4.36
N VAL A 36 -6.77 -10.79 4.59
CA VAL A 36 -7.79 -11.53 5.35
C VAL A 36 -7.30 -12.00 6.72
N SER A 37 -6.02 -11.78 7.02
CA SER A 37 -5.38 -12.10 8.29
C SER A 37 -4.47 -10.97 8.73
N GLU A 38 -4.12 -10.95 10.02
CA GLU A 38 -3.17 -9.97 10.58
C GLU A 38 -1.80 -10.03 9.86
N LYS A 39 -1.31 -11.24 9.59
CA LYS A 39 -0.06 -11.44 8.84
C LYS A 39 -0.13 -10.91 7.41
N ASP A 40 -1.27 -11.10 6.74
CA ASP A 40 -1.47 -10.53 5.40
C ASP A 40 -1.57 -9.01 5.46
N TYR A 41 -2.16 -8.48 6.53
CA TYR A 41 -2.26 -7.04 6.75
C TYR A 41 -0.89 -6.41 6.97
N GLU A 42 -0.04 -6.98 7.82
CA GLU A 42 1.35 -6.54 8.01
C GLU A 42 2.13 -6.56 6.68
N LYS A 43 1.96 -7.63 5.90
CA LYS A 43 2.56 -7.73 4.58
C LYS A 43 2.02 -6.69 3.61
N ALA A 44 0.72 -6.40 3.65
CA ALA A 44 0.10 -5.39 2.82
C ALA A 44 0.62 -3.99 3.15
N VAL A 45 0.77 -3.67 4.44
CA VAL A 45 1.39 -2.42 4.91
C VAL A 45 2.83 -2.33 4.43
N TYR A 46 3.62 -3.39 4.59
CA TYR A 46 5.00 -3.44 4.11
C TYR A 46 5.10 -3.19 2.60
N ASN A 47 4.31 -3.92 1.79
CA ASN A 47 4.26 -3.74 0.34
C ASN A 47 3.82 -2.32 -0.05
N SER A 48 2.87 -1.73 0.67
CA SER A 48 2.37 -0.37 0.41
C SER A 48 3.45 0.69 0.64
N ASN A 49 4.34 0.49 1.63
CA ASN A 49 5.47 1.37 1.87
C ASN A 49 6.51 1.27 0.73
N LEU A 50 6.82 0.05 0.28
CA LEU A 50 7.71 -0.17 -0.86
C LEU A 50 7.16 0.46 -2.14
N TRP A 51 5.87 0.28 -2.40
CA TRP A 51 5.20 0.89 -3.54
C TRP A 51 5.20 2.42 -3.48
N SER A 52 4.90 3.00 -2.31
CA SER A 52 4.92 4.45 -2.12
C SER A 52 6.32 5.03 -2.37
N ASN A 53 7.36 4.39 -1.84
CA ASN A 53 8.75 4.78 -2.07
C ASN A 53 9.16 4.65 -3.55
N TYR A 54 8.76 3.56 -4.22
CA TYR A 54 8.99 3.37 -5.65
C TYR A 54 8.34 4.48 -6.48
N LYS A 55 7.07 4.77 -6.20
CA LYS A 55 6.24 5.68 -7.00
C LYS A 55 6.54 7.16 -6.75
N HIS A 56 6.69 7.57 -5.49
CA HIS A 56 6.78 8.98 -5.12
C HIS A 56 8.20 9.45 -4.81
N LEU A 57 9.10 8.54 -4.42
CA LEU A 57 10.50 8.87 -4.07
C LEU A 57 11.50 8.39 -5.14
N GLY A 58 11.04 7.69 -6.17
CA GLY A 58 11.90 7.16 -7.24
C GLY A 58 12.86 6.08 -6.76
N CYS A 59 12.57 5.40 -5.65
CA CYS A 59 13.42 4.32 -5.15
C CYS A 59 13.45 3.15 -6.13
N SER A 60 14.60 2.50 -6.26
CA SER A 60 14.79 1.31 -7.07
C SER A 60 15.11 0.11 -6.18
N TYR A 61 14.60 -1.06 -6.55
CA TYR A 61 14.74 -2.29 -5.76
C TYR A 61 15.25 -3.46 -6.62
N SER A 62 15.48 -4.61 -6.00
CA SER A 62 15.70 -5.86 -6.73
C SER A 62 14.53 -6.18 -7.66
N LEU A 63 14.76 -7.04 -8.65
CA LEU A 63 13.73 -7.43 -9.62
C LEU A 63 12.47 -7.98 -8.93
N ASP A 64 12.65 -8.81 -7.91
CA ASP A 64 11.55 -9.44 -7.17
C ASP A 64 10.65 -8.39 -6.50
N ILE A 65 11.25 -7.43 -5.78
CA ILE A 65 10.51 -6.35 -5.12
C ILE A 65 9.88 -5.43 -6.17
N THR A 66 10.60 -5.14 -7.25
CA THR A 66 10.11 -4.31 -8.35
C THR A 66 8.85 -4.93 -8.99
N ASN A 67 8.82 -6.24 -9.15
CA ASN A 67 7.65 -6.95 -9.66
C ASN A 67 6.46 -6.84 -8.70
N ILE A 68 6.69 -6.99 -7.38
CA ILE A 68 5.65 -6.83 -6.37
C ILE A 68 5.01 -5.44 -6.44
N VAL A 69 5.82 -4.38 -6.44
CA VAL A 69 5.29 -2.99 -6.46
C VAL A 69 4.59 -2.67 -7.77
N LYS A 70 5.05 -3.20 -8.91
CA LYS A 70 4.37 -3.02 -10.21
C LYS A 70 3.03 -3.74 -10.28
N GLU A 71 2.93 -4.96 -9.75
CA GLU A 71 1.65 -5.67 -9.67
C GLU A 71 0.68 -4.97 -8.73
N LEU A 72 1.18 -4.43 -7.61
CA LEU A 72 0.36 -3.61 -6.72
C LEU A 72 -0.14 -2.34 -7.39
N ASP A 73 0.71 -1.64 -8.14
CA ASP A 73 0.34 -0.44 -8.88
C ASP A 73 -0.83 -0.70 -9.84
N LYS A 74 -0.79 -1.80 -10.59
CA LYS A 74 -1.89 -2.21 -11.48
C LYS A 74 -3.21 -2.40 -10.74
N LYS A 75 -3.18 -3.03 -9.56
CA LYS A 75 -4.38 -3.33 -8.75
C LYS A 75 -5.07 -2.09 -8.20
N ILE A 76 -4.31 -1.04 -7.91
CA ILE A 76 -4.86 0.21 -7.35
C ILE A 76 -5.75 0.93 -8.38
N TYR A 77 -5.43 0.80 -9.68
CA TYR A 77 -6.15 1.49 -10.76
C TYR A 77 -7.15 0.62 -11.53
N THR A 78 -7.29 -0.66 -11.20
CA THR A 78 -8.35 -1.50 -11.80
C THR A 78 -9.66 -1.32 -11.02
N GLN A 79 -10.74 -1.02 -11.76
CA GLN A 79 -12.10 -0.75 -11.24
C GLN A 79 -12.74 -2.00 -10.64
#